data_AF-A0A8H7HZR9-F1
#
_entry.id   AF-A0A8H7HZR9-F1
#
_cell.length_a   1.000
_cell.length_b   1.000
_cell.length_c   1.000
_cell.angle_alpha   90.00
_cell.angle_beta   90.00
_cell.angle_gamma   90.00
#
_symmetry.space_group_name_H-M   'P 1'
#
loop_
_entity.id
_entity.type
_entity.pdbx_description
1 polymer ?
#
loop_
_entity_poly.entity_id
_entity_poly.type
_entity_poly.pdbx_seq_one_letter_code
_entity_poly.pdbx_strand_id
1 'polypeptide(L)'
;MRPALYAHTSTQIRAFSLARIALEPVRKATPPPPPPPAPKGKTGAAAIKYATKSTSTDKTAAPAKKASSGTTKTTSASASAAPAPAKRVRLTEKERAARDRGREREKIAKQKEREREREKARKAKEREKEHEKKEKAKARELAKKEKEKAKAEMAKAIKKPYPPPPRAPATAYLLFTSDRTVDRDRGEGVTEDAIKASQAWKDLSDAQREVYTKKAEQARATWKEDVAKWVSTLNLAQLHAARANREPGTRDEAALNVLPKRPGNGYALFLSDVTGRQDFRDKVDALVKKEHPKDEKDLVQKRISLYGRTSADIWRSMSDKEKAVYSNKATEAKAQWDKKFGHLIAEQKEEIAAAHQ
;
A
#
# COMPACT_ATOMS: atom_id res chain seq x y z
N MET A 1 -28.64 -10.34 -24.47
CA MET A 1 -28.28 -9.57 -23.27
C MET A 1 -27.15 -10.30 -22.55
N ARG A 2 -25.93 -9.74 -22.52
CA ARG A 2 -24.75 -10.34 -21.89
C ARG A 2 -24.42 -9.59 -20.60
N PRO A 3 -24.13 -10.27 -19.46
CA PRO A 3 -23.73 -9.58 -18.24
C PRO A 3 -22.26 -9.14 -18.31
N ALA A 4 -22.00 -7.96 -17.76
CA ALA A 4 -20.73 -7.26 -17.77
C ALA A 4 -19.67 -7.96 -16.92
N LEU A 5 -18.46 -8.09 -17.46
CA LEU A 5 -17.27 -8.57 -16.79
C LEU A 5 -16.74 -7.52 -15.82
N TYR A 6 -16.64 -7.87 -14.54
CA TYR A 6 -16.01 -7.07 -13.49
C TYR A 6 -14.49 -7.04 -13.66
N ALA A 7 -13.92 -5.85 -13.76
CA ALA A 7 -12.47 -5.63 -13.73
C ALA A 7 -11.94 -5.66 -12.28
N HIS A 8 -10.94 -6.49 -12.01
CA HIS A 8 -10.20 -6.47 -10.74
C HIS A 8 -9.30 -5.24 -10.65
N THR A 9 -9.51 -4.41 -9.62
CA THR A 9 -8.66 -3.28 -9.30
C THR A 9 -7.45 -3.73 -8.47
N SER A 10 -6.27 -3.56 -9.05
CA SER A 10 -4.95 -3.77 -8.46
C SER A 10 -4.74 -2.87 -7.23
N THR A 11 -4.43 -3.48 -6.08
CA THR A 11 -4.01 -2.81 -4.84
C THR A 11 -2.58 -2.29 -4.97
N GLN A 12 -2.43 -0.99 -5.23
CA GLN A 12 -1.16 -0.27 -5.09
C GLN A 12 -0.84 -0.07 -3.60
N ILE A 13 0.06 -0.89 -3.05
CA ILE A 13 0.69 -0.63 -1.75
C ILE A 13 1.72 0.49 -1.94
N ARG A 14 1.51 1.61 -1.24
CA ARG A 14 2.46 2.71 -1.10
C ARG A 14 3.65 2.27 -0.24
N ALA A 15 4.78 2.00 -0.87
CA ALA A 15 6.07 1.97 -0.19
C ALA A 15 6.55 3.42 -0.02
N PHE A 16 6.40 3.97 1.18
CA PHE A 16 7.09 5.20 1.57
C PHE A 16 8.51 4.86 2.01
N SER A 17 9.43 5.67 1.52
CA SER A 17 10.87 5.68 1.68
C SER A 17 11.36 5.64 3.13
N LEU A 18 12.10 4.59 3.48
CA LEU A 18 13.05 4.56 4.60
C LEU A 18 14.44 4.27 4.02
N ALA A 19 15.03 5.29 3.39
CA ALA A 19 16.41 5.24 2.93
C ALA A 19 17.03 6.63 3.04
N ARG A 20 17.34 7.05 4.28
CA ARG A 20 18.27 8.17 4.55
C ARG A 20 18.71 8.31 6.01
N ILE A 21 19.10 7.22 6.68
CA ILE A 21 19.86 7.32 7.94
C ILE A 21 20.86 6.16 7.99
N ALA A 22 21.98 6.30 7.29
CA ALA A 22 23.18 5.48 7.51
C ALA A 22 24.34 6.12 6.76
N LEU A 23 25.00 7.09 7.41
CA LEU A 23 26.41 7.49 7.21
C LEU A 23 26.69 8.70 8.11
N GLU A 24 26.74 8.46 9.42
CA GLU A 24 27.52 9.34 10.31
C GLU A 24 28.45 8.46 11.17
N PRO A 25 29.73 8.82 11.29
CA PRO A 25 30.68 8.10 12.12
C PRO A 25 30.38 8.27 13.61
N VAL A 26 30.48 7.17 14.35
CA VAL A 26 30.29 7.07 15.81
C VAL A 26 31.19 8.08 16.53
N ARG A 27 30.62 9.19 17.00
CA ARG A 27 31.29 10.08 17.95
C ARG A 27 31.30 9.37 19.30
N LYS A 28 32.50 9.10 19.84
CA LYS A 28 32.70 8.61 21.21
C LYS A 28 32.06 9.62 22.18
N ALA A 29 30.96 9.24 22.80
CA ALA A 29 30.34 10.01 23.86
C ALA A 29 31.23 9.93 25.12
N THR A 30 31.73 11.07 25.58
CA THR A 30 32.31 11.22 26.92
C THR A 30 31.23 10.92 27.97
N PRO A 31 31.59 10.26 29.09
CA PRO A 31 30.63 9.97 30.15
C PRO A 31 30.04 11.26 30.73
N PRO A 32 28.74 11.30 31.04
CA PRO A 32 28.10 12.47 31.63
C PRO A 32 28.69 12.75 33.03
N PRO A 33 28.84 14.03 33.41
CA PRO A 33 29.30 14.39 34.75
C PRO A 33 28.30 13.92 35.82
N PRO A 34 28.78 13.56 37.02
CA PRO A 34 27.91 13.12 38.10
C PRO A 34 26.96 14.25 38.55
N PRO A 35 25.73 13.91 38.96
CA PRO A 35 24.75 14.89 39.42
C PRO A 35 25.21 15.57 40.71
N PRO A 36 24.89 16.87 40.90
CA PRO A 36 25.21 17.58 42.13
C PRO A 36 24.43 16.99 43.32
N PRO A 37 25.02 17.01 44.54
CA PRO A 37 24.37 16.48 45.73
C PRO A 37 23.09 17.26 46.08
N ALA A 38 22.02 16.53 46.37
CA ALA A 38 20.72 17.09 46.71
C ALA A 38 20.77 17.95 47.99
N PRO A 39 20.14 19.13 48.02
CA PRO A 39 20.01 19.93 49.23
C PRO A 39 19.04 19.25 50.21
N LYS A 40 19.50 19.08 51.46
CA LYS A 40 18.71 18.56 52.57
C LYS A 40 17.76 19.63 53.13
N GLY A 41 16.52 19.24 53.40
CA GLY A 41 15.50 19.96 54.19
C GLY A 41 14.49 20.70 53.30
N LYS A 42 13.20 20.73 53.56
CA LYS A 42 12.47 20.76 54.83
C LYS A 42 11.02 20.30 54.64
N THR A 43 10.46 19.73 55.70
CA THR A 43 9.04 19.42 55.90
C THR A 43 8.15 20.67 55.80
N GLY A 44 6.96 20.52 55.22
CA GLY A 44 5.94 21.56 55.19
C GLY A 44 4.70 21.13 54.41
N ALA A 45 3.67 20.74 55.14
CA ALA A 45 2.33 20.47 54.64
C ALA A 45 1.58 21.76 54.27
N ALA A 46 0.79 21.74 53.20
CA ALA A 46 -0.57 22.29 53.13
C ALA A 46 -1.08 22.31 51.68
N ALA A 47 -2.34 21.92 51.53
CA ALA A 47 -3.13 21.98 50.32
C ALA A 47 -3.33 23.42 49.81
N ILE A 48 -3.54 23.60 48.50
CA ILE A 48 -4.46 24.60 47.91
C ILE A 48 -4.79 24.18 46.46
N LYS A 49 -6.06 24.37 46.12
CA LYS A 49 -6.77 24.15 44.86
C LYS A 49 -6.39 25.17 43.76
N TYR A 50 -7.07 25.02 42.62
CA TYR A 50 -7.22 25.93 41.47
C TYR A 50 -6.13 25.79 40.40
N ALA A 51 -6.37 25.94 39.11
CA ALA A 51 -7.59 26.04 38.32
C ALA A 51 -7.18 25.87 36.85
N THR A 52 -8.16 25.47 36.05
CA THR A 52 -8.25 25.62 34.59
C THR A 52 -7.81 27.01 34.10
N LYS A 53 -7.07 27.06 32.99
CA LYS A 53 -7.04 28.24 32.11
C LYS A 53 -7.15 27.80 30.65
N SER A 54 -8.34 28.03 30.12
CA SER A 54 -8.70 28.17 28.72
C SER A 54 -8.27 29.56 28.21
N THR A 55 -8.53 29.80 26.91
CA THR A 55 -8.56 31.10 26.20
C THR A 55 -7.19 31.68 25.81
N SER A 56 -6.98 32.23 24.61
CA SER A 56 -7.82 32.48 23.43
C SER A 56 -6.97 33.19 22.36
N THR A 57 -7.55 33.37 21.16
CA THR A 57 -7.46 34.60 20.32
C THR A 57 -6.08 34.97 19.75
N ASP A 58 -5.90 35.44 18.52
CA ASP A 58 -6.77 35.80 17.41
C ASP A 58 -5.81 36.13 16.24
N LYS A 59 -6.41 36.60 15.14
CA LYS A 59 -5.92 37.73 14.35
C LYS A 59 -5.14 37.46 13.04
N THR A 60 -5.85 37.83 11.96
CA THR A 60 -5.42 38.72 10.86
C THR A 60 -4.33 38.22 9.90
N ALA A 61 -4.32 38.52 8.61
CA ALA A 61 -5.16 39.33 7.73
C ALA A 61 -4.79 38.93 6.28
N ALA A 62 -5.75 39.06 5.36
CA ALA A 62 -5.45 39.33 3.95
C ALA A 62 -4.82 40.75 3.82
N PRO A 63 -4.07 41.08 2.75
CA PRO A 63 -4.79 41.71 1.63
C PRO A 63 -4.17 41.59 0.23
N ALA A 64 -5.04 41.88 -0.74
CA ALA A 64 -4.86 42.71 -1.95
C ALA A 64 -3.91 42.31 -3.10
N LYS A 65 -4.58 42.04 -4.23
CA LYS A 65 -4.46 42.71 -5.55
C LYS A 65 -3.22 43.60 -5.77
N LYS A 66 -2.48 43.30 -6.85
CA LYS A 66 -1.75 44.30 -7.65
C LYS A 66 -2.12 44.16 -9.12
N ALA A 67 -2.76 45.22 -9.62
CA ALA A 67 -2.71 45.62 -11.02
C ALA A 67 -1.38 46.36 -11.25
N SER A 68 -0.76 46.18 -12.42
CA SER A 68 0.31 47.05 -12.89
C SER A 68 0.04 47.47 -14.33
N SER A 69 -0.38 48.71 -14.44
CA SER A 69 -0.33 49.58 -15.61
C SER A 69 1.10 50.02 -15.93
N GLY A 70 1.36 50.28 -17.20
CA GLY A 70 2.46 51.13 -17.67
C GLY A 70 2.88 50.73 -19.08
N THR A 71 3.23 51.61 -20.01
CA THR A 71 3.29 53.08 -20.05
C THR A 71 3.39 53.44 -21.54
N THR A 72 2.87 54.63 -21.83
CA THR A 72 2.92 55.43 -23.06
C THR A 72 4.24 55.42 -23.85
N LYS A 73 4.12 55.56 -25.19
CA LYS A 73 5.05 56.39 -25.95
C LYS A 73 4.33 57.18 -27.04
N THR A 74 4.28 58.48 -26.78
CA THR A 74 3.84 59.58 -27.63
C THR A 74 4.97 59.96 -28.57
N THR A 75 4.69 60.12 -29.87
CA THR A 75 5.46 60.99 -30.77
C THR A 75 4.52 61.69 -31.75
N SER A 76 4.36 63.00 -31.52
CA SER A 76 4.16 64.11 -32.46
C SER A 76 4.96 63.95 -33.76
N ALA A 77 4.74 64.65 -34.88
CA ALA A 77 3.72 65.54 -35.41
C ALA A 77 4.19 65.80 -36.86
N SER A 78 3.28 65.98 -37.83
CA SER A 78 3.54 66.89 -38.95
C SER A 78 2.23 67.28 -39.61
N ALA A 79 1.96 68.58 -39.58
CA ALA A 79 0.91 69.25 -40.32
C ALA A 79 1.14 69.18 -41.84
N SER A 80 0.06 69.22 -42.63
CA SER A 80 -0.07 70.10 -43.81
C SER A 80 -1.28 69.69 -44.67
N ALA A 81 -1.94 70.70 -45.24
CA ALA A 81 -2.88 70.68 -46.34
C ALA A 81 -4.34 70.27 -46.06
N ALA A 82 -5.15 71.29 -45.78
CA ALA A 82 -6.60 71.27 -45.95
C ALA A 82 -6.96 71.27 -47.45
N PRO A 83 -7.76 70.29 -47.95
CA PRO A 83 -8.42 70.42 -49.24
C PRO A 83 -9.86 70.95 -49.07
N ALA A 84 -10.27 71.69 -50.09
CA ALA A 84 -11.52 72.45 -50.25
C ALA A 84 -12.83 71.74 -49.84
N PRO A 85 -13.89 72.51 -49.49
CA PRO A 85 -15.20 71.97 -49.14
C PRO A 85 -15.90 71.35 -50.36
N ALA A 86 -15.77 70.03 -50.52
CA ALA A 86 -16.55 69.28 -51.49
C ALA A 86 -18.03 69.32 -51.11
N LYS A 87 -18.86 69.81 -52.02
CA LYS A 87 -20.32 69.87 -51.94
C LYS A 87 -20.88 68.49 -51.54
N ARG A 88 -21.41 68.37 -50.32
CA ARG A 88 -22.16 67.19 -49.85
C ARG A 88 -23.45 67.06 -50.66
N VAL A 89 -23.42 66.20 -51.67
CA VAL A 89 -24.64 65.70 -52.32
C VAL A 89 -25.44 64.95 -51.26
N ARG A 90 -26.66 65.42 -50.97
CA ARG A 90 -27.61 64.73 -50.09
C ARG A 90 -28.03 63.43 -50.77
N LEU A 91 -27.35 62.34 -50.40
CA LEU A 91 -27.75 60.97 -50.72
C LEU A 91 -29.22 60.78 -50.32
N THR A 92 -30.02 60.29 -51.26
CA THR A 92 -31.43 59.96 -51.08
C THR A 92 -31.60 58.86 -50.02
N GLU A 93 -32.75 58.81 -49.33
CA GLU A 93 -32.99 57.84 -48.25
C GLU A 93 -32.78 56.37 -48.68
N LYS A 94 -33.06 56.08 -49.96
CA LYS A 94 -32.86 54.77 -50.57
C LYS A 94 -31.39 54.33 -50.59
N GLU A 95 -30.46 55.26 -50.75
CA GLU A 95 -29.02 55.00 -50.84
C GLU A 95 -28.37 54.82 -49.46
N ARG A 96 -28.90 55.51 -48.44
CA ARG A 96 -28.52 55.26 -47.03
C ARG A 96 -28.98 53.89 -46.56
N ALA A 97 -30.22 53.52 -46.88
CA ALA A 97 -30.75 52.19 -46.57
C ALA A 97 -29.96 51.05 -47.26
N ALA A 98 -29.49 51.25 -48.50
CA ALA A 98 -28.63 50.29 -49.18
C ALA A 98 -27.24 50.15 -48.52
N ARG A 99 -26.65 51.28 -48.09
CA ARG A 99 -25.37 51.29 -47.39
C ARG A 99 -25.44 50.62 -46.02
N ASP A 100 -26.52 50.82 -45.28
CA ASP A 100 -26.72 50.22 -43.96
C ASP A 100 -26.98 48.71 -44.06
N ARG A 101 -27.77 48.26 -45.04
CA ARG A 101 -27.90 46.83 -45.36
C ARG A 101 -26.57 46.20 -45.79
N GLY A 102 -25.74 46.92 -46.53
CA GLY A 102 -24.37 46.51 -46.88
C GLY A 102 -23.49 46.32 -45.65
N ARG A 103 -23.51 47.29 -44.73
CA ARG A 103 -22.77 47.24 -43.45
C ARG A 103 -23.26 46.12 -42.54
N GLU A 104 -24.56 45.85 -42.51
CA GLU A 104 -25.11 44.72 -41.74
C GLU A 104 -24.71 43.37 -42.31
N ARG A 105 -24.76 43.20 -43.64
CA ARG A 105 -24.27 41.98 -44.31
C ARG A 105 -22.78 41.76 -44.08
N GLU A 106 -21.98 42.83 -44.10
CA GLU A 106 -20.55 42.77 -43.80
C GLU A 106 -20.28 42.38 -42.34
N LYS A 107 -21.03 42.93 -41.37
CA LYS A 107 -20.94 42.55 -39.95
C LYS A 107 -21.31 41.08 -39.73
N ILE A 108 -22.36 40.59 -40.38
CA ILE A 108 -22.79 39.19 -40.30
C ILE A 108 -21.73 38.27 -40.93
N ALA A 109 -21.17 38.64 -42.09
CA ALA A 109 -20.08 37.89 -42.72
C ALA A 109 -18.85 37.81 -41.83
N LYS A 110 -18.43 38.95 -41.24
CA LYS A 110 -17.30 39.04 -40.31
C LYS A 110 -17.53 38.27 -39.01
N GLN A 111 -18.77 38.22 -38.52
CA GLN A 111 -19.14 37.44 -37.34
C GLN A 111 -19.09 35.94 -37.64
N LYS A 112 -19.60 35.51 -38.80
CA LYS A 112 -19.55 34.11 -39.27
C LYS A 112 -18.13 33.63 -39.52
N GLU A 113 -17.25 34.50 -40.02
CA GLU A 113 -15.81 34.22 -40.18
C GLU A 113 -15.12 34.04 -38.81
N ARG A 114 -15.33 34.96 -37.87
CA ARG A 114 -14.81 34.85 -36.50
C ARG A 114 -15.30 33.59 -35.77
N GLU A 115 -16.54 33.16 -36.03
CA GLU A 115 -17.09 31.93 -35.46
C GLU A 115 -16.42 30.68 -36.03
N ARG A 116 -16.22 30.63 -37.36
CA ARG A 116 -15.46 29.56 -38.03
C ARG A 116 -14.01 29.47 -37.54
N GLU A 117 -13.35 30.60 -37.29
CA GLU A 117 -12.00 30.62 -36.70
C GLU A 117 -11.98 30.08 -35.27
N ARG A 118 -12.95 30.47 -34.43
CA ARG A 118 -13.09 29.96 -33.05
C ARG A 118 -13.36 28.46 -33.03
N GLU A 119 -14.16 27.95 -33.95
CA GLU A 119 -14.45 26.52 -34.08
C GLU A 119 -13.20 25.73 -34.50
N LYS A 120 -12.45 26.22 -35.51
CA LYS A 120 -11.16 25.64 -35.91
C LYS A 120 -10.16 25.64 -34.75
N ALA A 121 -10.09 26.72 -33.96
CA ALA A 121 -9.22 26.81 -32.79
C ALA A 121 -9.64 25.85 -31.66
N ARG A 122 -10.95 25.64 -31.44
CA ARG A 122 -11.46 24.65 -30.47
C ARG A 122 -11.10 23.23 -30.90
N LYS A 123 -11.31 22.90 -32.19
CA LYS A 123 -10.98 21.57 -32.75
C LYS A 123 -9.48 21.30 -32.73
N ALA A 124 -8.64 22.31 -32.96
CA ALA A 124 -7.18 22.20 -32.82
C ALA A 124 -6.78 21.91 -31.35
N LYS A 125 -7.30 22.67 -30.39
CA LYS A 125 -7.04 22.47 -28.96
C LYS A 125 -7.55 21.11 -28.45
N GLU A 126 -8.63 20.60 -28.99
CA GLU A 126 -9.16 19.27 -28.63
C GLU A 126 -8.25 18.14 -29.14
N ARG A 127 -7.79 18.22 -30.39
CA ARG A 127 -6.82 17.27 -30.96
C ARG A 127 -5.50 17.27 -30.22
N GLU A 128 -5.02 18.44 -29.80
CA GLU A 128 -3.80 18.58 -28.99
C GLU A 128 -3.96 17.92 -27.62
N LYS A 129 -5.08 18.17 -26.92
CA LYS A 129 -5.40 17.51 -25.64
C LYS A 129 -5.54 15.99 -25.77
N GLU A 130 -6.06 15.49 -26.90
CA GLU A 130 -6.16 14.06 -27.15
C GLU A 130 -4.79 13.43 -27.40
N HIS A 131 -3.92 14.11 -28.16
CA HIS A 131 -2.54 13.68 -28.38
C HIS A 131 -1.76 13.64 -27.05
N GLU A 132 -1.85 14.69 -26.23
CA GLU A 132 -1.21 14.76 -24.92
C GLU A 132 -1.71 13.64 -23.98
N LYS A 133 -3.02 13.35 -23.98
CA LYS A 133 -3.58 12.22 -23.21
C LYS A 133 -3.05 10.86 -23.71
N LYS A 134 -2.95 10.66 -25.02
CA LYS A 134 -2.41 9.43 -25.62
C LYS A 134 -0.91 9.25 -25.31
N GLU A 135 -0.12 10.32 -25.39
CA GLU A 135 1.30 10.28 -25.03
C GLU A 135 1.51 10.03 -23.54
N LYS A 136 0.74 10.70 -22.67
CA LYS A 136 0.78 10.45 -21.22
C LYS A 136 0.37 9.02 -20.87
N ALA A 137 -0.58 8.42 -21.59
CA ALA A 137 -0.96 7.02 -21.42
C ALA A 137 0.17 6.07 -21.86
N LYS A 138 0.79 6.32 -23.02
CA LYS A 138 1.95 5.56 -23.52
C LYS A 138 3.15 5.66 -22.55
N ALA A 139 3.47 6.85 -22.06
CA ALA A 139 4.55 7.04 -21.09
C ALA A 139 4.30 6.29 -19.78
N ARG A 140 3.06 6.28 -19.27
CA ARG A 140 2.67 5.48 -18.09
C ARG A 140 2.78 3.97 -18.34
N GLU A 141 2.49 3.51 -19.55
CA GLU A 141 2.57 2.11 -19.94
C GLU A 141 4.01 1.63 -20.05
N LEU A 142 4.88 2.44 -20.68
CA LEU A 142 6.33 2.21 -20.73
C LEU A 142 6.95 2.23 -19.33
N ALA A 143 6.62 3.20 -18.48
CA ALA A 143 7.12 3.25 -17.10
C ALA A 143 6.66 2.05 -16.25
N LYS A 144 5.45 1.51 -16.49
CA LYS A 144 4.99 0.26 -15.85
C LYS A 144 5.81 -0.94 -16.33
N LYS A 145 6.03 -1.06 -17.64
CA LYS A 145 6.84 -2.14 -18.24
C LYS A 145 8.29 -2.10 -17.75
N GLU A 146 8.91 -0.94 -17.69
CA GLU A 146 10.28 -0.79 -17.15
C GLU A 146 10.34 -1.13 -15.66
N LYS A 147 9.35 -0.71 -14.87
CA LYS A 147 9.28 -1.06 -13.45
C LYS A 147 9.10 -2.58 -13.24
N GLU A 148 8.34 -3.26 -14.09
CA GLU A 148 8.21 -4.73 -14.06
C GLU A 148 9.49 -5.42 -14.51
N LYS A 149 10.15 -4.94 -15.56
CA LYS A 149 11.45 -5.47 -16.00
C LYS A 149 12.52 -5.30 -14.93
N ALA A 150 12.64 -4.11 -14.34
CA ALA A 150 13.58 -3.85 -13.24
C ALA A 150 13.28 -4.72 -12.01
N LYS A 151 12.00 -4.95 -11.67
CA LYS A 151 11.62 -5.90 -10.61
C LYS A 151 12.00 -7.33 -10.96
N ALA A 152 11.77 -7.77 -12.20
CA ALA A 152 12.12 -9.11 -12.64
C ALA A 152 13.64 -9.33 -12.68
N GLU A 153 14.41 -8.32 -13.08
CA GLU A 153 15.87 -8.35 -13.06
C GLU A 153 16.41 -8.32 -11.64
N MET A 154 15.87 -7.48 -10.74
CA MET A 154 16.22 -7.53 -9.32
C MET A 154 15.88 -8.90 -8.70
N ALA A 155 14.72 -9.48 -9.01
CA ALA A 155 14.34 -10.81 -8.52
C ALA A 155 15.28 -11.91 -9.02
N LYS A 156 15.81 -11.79 -10.25
CA LYS A 156 16.83 -12.71 -10.80
C LYS A 156 18.23 -12.49 -10.20
N ALA A 157 18.56 -11.24 -9.85
CA ALA A 157 19.87 -10.88 -9.31
C ALA A 157 20.02 -11.18 -7.81
N ILE A 158 18.91 -11.31 -7.06
CA ILE A 158 18.94 -11.74 -5.66
C ILE A 158 19.22 -13.25 -5.64
N LYS A 159 20.50 -13.62 -5.70
CA LYS A 159 20.95 -14.95 -5.27
C LYS A 159 20.62 -15.06 -3.79
N LYS A 160 19.56 -15.81 -3.47
CA LYS A 160 19.18 -16.11 -2.08
C LYS A 160 20.38 -16.77 -1.40
N PRO A 161 20.85 -16.27 -0.25
CA PRO A 161 22.05 -16.78 0.41
C PRO A 161 21.82 -18.13 1.12
N TYR A 162 20.77 -18.86 0.76
CA TYR A 162 20.31 -20.08 1.41
C TYR A 162 19.82 -21.10 0.37
N PRO A 163 19.97 -22.42 0.62
CA PRO A 163 19.48 -23.45 -0.29
C PRO A 163 17.95 -23.38 -0.40
N PRO A 164 17.35 -23.66 -1.57
CA PRO A 164 15.90 -23.53 -1.76
C PRO A 164 15.12 -24.51 -0.87
N PRO A 165 13.99 -24.09 -0.26
CA PRO A 165 13.21 -24.95 0.63
C PRO A 165 12.55 -26.13 -0.12
N PRO A 166 12.31 -27.28 0.53
CA PRO A 166 11.58 -28.41 -0.06
C PRO A 166 10.22 -27.99 -0.62
N ARG A 167 9.84 -28.51 -1.80
CA ARG A 167 8.58 -28.13 -2.46
C ARG A 167 7.40 -28.75 -1.72
N ALA A 168 6.37 -27.96 -1.47
CA ALA A 168 5.12 -28.48 -0.90
C ALA A 168 4.57 -29.62 -1.78
N PRO A 169 4.08 -30.71 -1.17
CA PRO A 169 3.59 -31.85 -1.91
C PRO A 169 2.30 -31.49 -2.65
N ALA A 170 2.03 -32.23 -3.72
CA ALA A 170 0.78 -32.13 -4.45
C ALA A 170 -0.42 -32.44 -3.53
N THR A 171 -1.52 -31.71 -3.71
CA THR A 171 -2.79 -32.01 -3.04
C THR A 171 -3.40 -33.28 -3.64
N ALA A 172 -4.38 -33.88 -2.95
CA ALA A 172 -5.06 -35.09 -3.43
C ALA A 172 -5.62 -34.92 -4.85
N TYR A 173 -6.23 -33.76 -5.14
CA TYR A 173 -6.69 -33.40 -6.48
C TYR A 173 -5.55 -33.34 -7.50
N LEU A 174 -4.42 -32.69 -7.17
CA LEU A 174 -3.27 -32.60 -8.09
C LEU A 174 -2.62 -33.96 -8.33
N LEU A 175 -2.58 -34.83 -7.32
CA LEU A 175 -2.12 -36.21 -7.48
C LEU A 175 -3.03 -36.95 -8.48
N PHE A 176 -4.35 -36.82 -8.32
CA PHE A 176 -5.32 -37.39 -9.25
C PHE A 176 -5.18 -36.84 -10.67
N THR A 177 -5.06 -35.52 -10.86
CA THR A 177 -4.94 -34.95 -12.21
C THR A 177 -3.64 -35.32 -12.91
N SER A 178 -2.57 -35.56 -12.14
CA SER A 178 -1.26 -36.03 -12.63
C SER A 178 -1.20 -37.54 -12.87
N ASP A 179 -2.14 -38.30 -12.32
CA ASP A 179 -2.18 -39.75 -12.43
C ASP A 179 -2.60 -40.15 -13.86
N ARG A 180 -1.70 -40.81 -14.58
CA ARG A 180 -1.96 -41.27 -15.96
C ARG A 180 -2.84 -42.51 -16.02
N THR A 181 -3.02 -43.20 -14.90
CA THR A 181 -3.80 -44.45 -14.84
C THR A 181 -5.30 -44.20 -14.75
N VAL A 182 -5.70 -42.99 -14.36
CA VAL A 182 -7.10 -42.58 -14.34
C VAL A 182 -7.53 -42.29 -15.77
N ASP A 183 -8.47 -43.08 -16.26
CA ASP A 183 -9.16 -42.80 -17.51
C ASP A 183 -10.13 -41.63 -17.29
N ARG A 184 -9.78 -40.48 -17.86
CA ARG A 184 -10.57 -39.24 -17.78
C ARG A 184 -10.49 -38.50 -19.11
N ASP A 185 -11.57 -37.83 -19.47
CA ASP A 185 -11.58 -36.96 -20.63
C ASP A 185 -10.58 -35.82 -20.46
N ARG A 186 -9.63 -35.71 -21.38
CA ARG A 186 -8.67 -34.61 -21.43
C ARG A 186 -9.21 -33.48 -22.32
N GLY A 187 -8.93 -32.25 -21.92
CA GLY A 187 -9.26 -31.06 -22.73
C GLY A 187 -8.20 -30.81 -23.80
N GLU A 188 -8.55 -30.05 -24.85
CA GLU A 188 -7.58 -29.67 -25.90
C GLU A 188 -6.62 -28.57 -25.41
N GLY A 189 -6.94 -27.93 -24.28
CA GLY A 189 -6.07 -26.96 -23.61
C GLY A 189 -6.09 -27.08 -22.09
N VAL A 190 -5.15 -26.38 -21.43
CA VAL A 190 -4.96 -26.42 -19.97
C VAL A 190 -6.24 -26.05 -19.21
N THR A 191 -6.98 -25.06 -19.70
CA THR A 191 -8.22 -24.59 -19.05
C THR A 191 -9.33 -25.64 -19.16
N GLU A 192 -9.53 -26.22 -20.33
CA GLU A 192 -10.55 -27.24 -20.55
C GLU A 192 -10.21 -28.54 -19.82
N ASP A 193 -8.93 -28.93 -19.81
CA ASP A 193 -8.46 -30.09 -19.07
C ASP A 193 -8.69 -29.93 -17.57
N ALA A 194 -8.42 -28.74 -17.02
CA ALA A 194 -8.70 -28.44 -15.62
C ALA A 194 -10.20 -28.51 -15.30
N ILE A 195 -11.07 -28.01 -16.19
CA ILE A 195 -12.53 -28.08 -16.02
C ILE A 195 -12.97 -29.56 -16.00
N LYS A 196 -12.60 -30.35 -17.00
CA LYS A 196 -12.94 -31.78 -17.08
C LYS A 196 -12.37 -32.58 -15.91
N ALA A 197 -11.12 -32.33 -15.53
CA ALA A 197 -10.50 -32.95 -14.37
C ALA A 197 -11.23 -32.61 -13.06
N SER A 198 -11.72 -31.37 -12.93
CA SER A 198 -12.49 -30.96 -11.76
C SER A 198 -13.86 -31.64 -11.67
N GLN A 199 -14.49 -31.93 -12.80
CA GLN A 199 -15.74 -32.69 -12.88
C GLN A 199 -15.48 -34.15 -12.52
N ALA A 200 -14.50 -34.79 -13.19
CA ALA A 200 -14.11 -36.17 -12.90
C ALA A 200 -13.77 -36.40 -11.41
N TRP A 201 -13.08 -35.45 -10.76
CA TRP A 201 -12.79 -35.53 -9.33
C TRP A 201 -14.03 -35.45 -8.43
N LYS A 202 -15.06 -34.69 -8.84
CA LYS A 202 -16.33 -34.61 -8.11
C LYS A 202 -17.15 -35.88 -8.26
N ASP A 203 -17.07 -36.51 -9.44
CA ASP A 203 -17.78 -37.74 -9.79
C ASP A 203 -17.15 -38.99 -9.15
N LEU A 204 -15.89 -38.91 -8.68
CA LEU A 204 -15.28 -39.97 -7.88
C LEU A 204 -16.07 -40.25 -6.60
N SER A 205 -16.18 -41.54 -6.28
CA SER A 205 -16.69 -41.99 -4.98
C SER A 205 -15.79 -41.54 -3.83
N ASP A 206 -16.35 -41.43 -2.62
CA ASP A 206 -15.59 -41.09 -1.42
C ASP A 206 -14.43 -42.06 -1.17
N ALA A 207 -14.64 -43.37 -1.42
CA ALA A 207 -13.61 -44.39 -1.27
C ALA A 207 -12.41 -44.15 -2.21
N GLN A 208 -12.66 -43.78 -3.47
CA GLN A 208 -11.59 -43.47 -4.43
C GLN A 208 -10.88 -42.16 -4.06
N ARG A 209 -11.63 -41.13 -3.64
CA ARG A 209 -11.06 -39.87 -3.14
C ARG A 209 -10.19 -40.08 -1.90
N GLU A 210 -10.58 -41.00 -1.03
CA GLU A 210 -9.85 -41.32 0.20
C GLU A 210 -8.45 -41.88 -0.10
N VAL A 211 -8.29 -42.69 -1.17
CA VAL A 211 -6.97 -43.19 -1.59
C VAL A 211 -6.01 -42.05 -1.93
N TYR A 212 -6.46 -41.07 -2.69
CA TYR A 212 -5.65 -39.89 -3.02
C TYR A 212 -5.42 -38.97 -1.82
N THR A 213 -6.40 -38.89 -0.92
CA THR A 213 -6.27 -38.14 0.34
C THR A 213 -5.20 -38.73 1.24
N LYS A 214 -5.20 -40.05 1.44
CA LYS A 214 -4.15 -40.77 2.20
C LYS A 214 -2.77 -40.59 1.58
N LYS A 215 -2.65 -40.70 0.25
CA LYS A 215 -1.38 -40.43 -0.47
C LYS A 215 -0.90 -38.99 -0.26
N ALA A 216 -1.80 -38.01 -0.33
CA ALA A 216 -1.46 -36.61 -0.09
C ALA A 216 -1.05 -36.34 1.36
N GLU A 217 -1.69 -36.99 2.34
CA GLU A 217 -1.33 -36.89 3.75
C GLU A 217 0.04 -37.49 4.05
N GLN A 218 0.34 -38.67 3.49
CA GLN A 218 1.66 -39.29 3.59
C GLN A 218 2.75 -38.38 2.98
N ALA A 219 2.51 -37.85 1.78
CA ALA A 219 3.44 -36.90 1.15
C ALA A 219 3.60 -35.59 1.94
N ARG A 220 2.56 -35.15 2.67
CA ARG A 220 2.63 -34.03 3.62
C ARG A 220 3.44 -34.35 4.86
N ALA A 221 3.35 -35.58 5.37
CA ALA A 221 4.15 -36.00 6.51
C ALA A 221 5.64 -36.03 6.15
N THR A 222 6.01 -36.67 5.04
CA THR A 222 7.41 -36.70 4.57
C THR A 222 7.95 -35.30 4.27
N TRP A 223 7.15 -34.44 3.63
CA TRP A 223 7.55 -33.06 3.39
C TRP A 223 7.80 -32.26 4.67
N LYS A 224 7.01 -32.48 5.74
CA LYS A 224 7.27 -31.82 7.03
C LYS A 224 8.61 -32.24 7.63
N GLU A 225 8.98 -33.51 7.49
CA GLU A 225 10.28 -34.02 7.92
C GLU A 225 11.41 -33.43 7.08
N ASP A 226 11.26 -33.37 5.76
CA ASP A 226 12.25 -32.77 4.86
C ASP A 226 12.42 -31.26 5.13
N VAL A 227 11.33 -30.56 5.43
CA VAL A 227 11.38 -29.15 5.85
C VAL A 227 12.09 -29.03 7.19
N ALA A 228 11.83 -29.92 8.16
CA ALA A 228 12.54 -29.91 9.44
C ALA A 228 14.05 -30.13 9.25
N LYS A 229 14.44 -31.09 8.41
CA LYS A 229 15.84 -31.34 8.02
C LYS A 229 16.46 -30.14 7.31
N TRP A 230 15.75 -29.54 6.36
CA TRP A 230 16.22 -28.34 5.66
C TRP A 230 16.41 -27.17 6.63
N VAL A 231 15.51 -26.99 7.59
CA VAL A 231 15.68 -25.95 8.61
C VAL A 231 16.90 -26.22 9.47
N SER A 232 17.14 -27.47 9.88
CA SER A 232 18.33 -27.80 10.67
C SER A 232 19.63 -27.57 9.90
N THR A 233 19.62 -27.63 8.57
CA THR A 233 20.81 -27.28 7.76
C THR A 233 20.97 -25.78 7.53
N LEU A 234 19.95 -24.95 7.79
CA LEU A 234 20.02 -23.50 7.59
C LEU A 234 20.61 -22.79 8.81
N ASN A 235 21.54 -21.86 8.56
CA ASN A 235 22.01 -20.91 9.57
C ASN A 235 20.87 -19.96 10.03
N LEU A 236 20.85 -19.48 11.29
CA LEU A 236 19.92 -18.48 11.80
C LEU A 236 19.91 -17.22 10.92
N ALA A 237 21.09 -16.77 10.44
CA ALA A 237 21.17 -15.65 9.50
C ALA A 237 20.47 -15.97 8.17
N GLN A 238 20.63 -17.19 7.66
CA GLN A 238 19.96 -17.69 6.45
C GLN A 238 18.44 -17.86 6.67
N LEU A 239 18.02 -18.30 7.85
CA LEU A 239 16.62 -18.46 8.23
C LEU A 239 15.94 -17.08 8.38
N HIS A 240 16.63 -16.11 8.98
CA HIS A 240 16.18 -14.72 9.00
C HIS A 240 16.11 -14.13 7.59
N ALA A 241 17.12 -14.36 6.74
CA ALA A 241 17.10 -13.95 5.34
C ALA A 241 15.94 -14.63 4.58
N ALA A 242 15.66 -15.91 4.84
CA ALA A 242 14.53 -16.62 4.25
C ALA A 242 13.18 -16.06 4.70
N ARG A 243 13.07 -15.67 5.98
CA ARG A 243 11.87 -15.00 6.51
C ARG A 243 11.71 -13.57 5.97
N ALA A 244 12.81 -12.83 5.82
CA ALA A 244 12.80 -11.45 5.33
C ALA A 244 12.47 -11.38 3.83
N ASN A 245 12.95 -12.35 3.04
CA ASN A 245 12.65 -12.47 1.61
C ASN A 245 11.35 -13.25 1.33
N ARG A 246 10.45 -13.35 2.32
CA ARG A 246 9.14 -13.98 2.16
C ARG A 246 8.26 -13.11 1.28
N GLU A 247 8.21 -13.43 -0.01
CA GLU A 247 7.19 -12.90 -0.89
C GLU A 247 5.84 -13.58 -0.57
N PRO A 248 4.76 -12.82 -0.34
CA PRO A 248 3.44 -13.40 -0.07
C PRO A 248 3.01 -14.36 -1.18
N GLY A 249 2.55 -15.56 -0.82
CA GLY A 249 2.09 -16.58 -1.77
C GLY A 249 3.20 -17.41 -2.43
N THR A 250 4.45 -17.29 -1.99
CA THR A 250 5.57 -18.08 -2.55
C THR A 250 5.84 -19.38 -1.78
N ARG A 251 6.62 -20.27 -2.42
CA ARG A 251 7.05 -21.58 -1.88
C ARG A 251 7.67 -21.48 -0.49
N ASP A 252 8.39 -20.39 -0.22
CA ASP A 252 9.12 -20.16 1.03
C ASP A 252 8.15 -19.97 2.21
N GLU A 253 6.96 -19.41 1.97
CA GLU A 253 5.95 -19.19 3.00
C GLU A 253 5.39 -20.51 3.59
N ALA A 254 5.12 -21.51 2.75
CA ALA A 254 4.59 -22.79 3.20
C ALA A 254 5.59 -23.53 4.10
N ALA A 255 6.86 -23.62 3.68
CA ALA A 255 7.92 -24.28 4.45
C ALA A 255 8.19 -23.54 5.78
N LEU A 256 8.24 -22.20 5.76
CA LEU A 256 8.45 -21.40 6.96
C LEU A 256 7.26 -21.37 7.93
N ASN A 257 6.04 -21.72 7.48
CA ASN A 257 4.89 -21.83 8.36
C ASN A 257 4.86 -23.14 9.16
N VAL A 258 5.58 -24.18 8.72
CA VAL A 258 5.76 -25.43 9.49
C VAL A 258 6.67 -25.20 10.70
N LEU A 259 7.56 -24.22 10.61
CA LEU A 259 8.46 -23.86 11.69
C LEU A 259 7.71 -23.27 12.88
N PRO A 260 8.03 -23.71 14.11
CA PRO A 260 7.49 -23.08 15.31
C PRO A 260 7.87 -21.60 15.34
N LYS A 261 6.83 -20.76 15.33
CA LYS A 261 6.99 -19.32 15.45
C LYS A 261 7.66 -19.01 16.78
N ARG A 262 8.60 -18.07 16.76
CA ARG A 262 9.18 -17.56 17.99
C ARG A 262 8.03 -17.02 18.86
N PRO A 263 7.99 -17.36 20.16
CA PRO A 263 6.97 -16.82 21.04
C PRO A 263 7.02 -15.29 20.99
N GLY A 264 5.83 -14.68 20.96
CA GLY A 264 5.71 -13.23 20.99
C GLY A 264 6.20 -12.66 22.32
N ASN A 265 6.35 -11.33 22.38
CA ASN A 265 6.59 -10.64 23.65
C ASN A 265 5.36 -10.74 24.57
N GLY A 266 5.48 -10.27 25.82
CA GLY A 266 4.36 -10.28 26.78
C GLY A 266 3.09 -9.64 26.22
N TYR A 267 3.22 -8.54 25.47
CA TYR A 267 2.08 -7.89 24.82
C TYR A 267 1.39 -8.79 23.78
N ALA A 268 2.14 -9.54 22.97
CA ALA A 268 1.56 -10.45 21.97
C ALA A 268 0.80 -11.62 22.63
N LEU A 269 1.28 -12.13 23.76
CA LEU A 269 0.56 -13.14 24.55
C LEU A 269 -0.72 -12.55 25.16
N PHE A 270 -0.63 -11.34 25.71
CA PHE A 270 -1.80 -10.59 26.18
C PHE A 270 -2.83 -10.38 25.07
N LEU A 271 -2.38 -9.98 23.88
CA LEU A 271 -3.26 -9.87 22.73
C LEU A 271 -3.95 -11.21 22.49
N SER A 272 -3.23 -12.32 22.36
CA SER A 272 -3.86 -13.63 22.11
C SER A 272 -4.92 -14.02 23.16
N ASP A 273 -4.71 -13.67 24.43
CA ASP A 273 -5.65 -13.91 25.52
C ASP A 273 -6.88 -13.00 25.40
N VAL A 274 -6.70 -11.68 25.41
CA VAL A 274 -7.81 -10.71 25.38
C VAL A 274 -8.66 -10.82 24.11
N THR A 275 -8.01 -11.09 22.98
CA THR A 275 -8.66 -11.25 21.67
C THR A 275 -9.49 -12.53 21.54
N GLY A 276 -9.19 -13.52 22.39
CA GLY A 276 -9.98 -14.74 22.54
C GLY A 276 -11.25 -14.54 23.36
N ARG A 277 -11.31 -13.51 24.21
CA ARG A 277 -12.43 -13.30 25.13
C ARG A 277 -13.64 -12.67 24.43
N GLN A 278 -14.84 -13.14 24.77
CA GLN A 278 -16.08 -12.71 24.13
C GLN A 278 -16.50 -11.30 24.56
N ASP A 279 -16.29 -10.94 25.83
CA ASP A 279 -16.54 -9.61 26.39
C ASP A 279 -15.77 -8.51 25.65
N PHE A 280 -14.52 -8.78 25.28
CA PHE A 280 -13.71 -7.86 24.48
C PHE A 280 -14.28 -7.68 23.07
N ARG A 281 -14.71 -8.78 22.42
CA ARG A 281 -15.33 -8.75 21.09
C ARG A 281 -16.62 -7.95 21.10
N ASP A 282 -17.48 -8.19 22.09
CA ASP A 282 -18.75 -7.48 22.25
C ASP A 282 -18.52 -5.98 22.48
N LYS A 283 -17.49 -5.62 23.27
CA LYS A 283 -17.09 -4.22 23.47
C LYS A 283 -16.62 -3.56 22.18
N VAL A 284 -15.79 -4.24 21.38
CA VAL A 284 -15.34 -3.71 20.08
C VAL A 284 -16.51 -3.57 19.12
N ASP A 285 -17.41 -4.55 19.06
CA ASP A 285 -18.58 -4.51 18.18
C ASP A 285 -19.56 -3.40 18.58
N ALA A 286 -19.72 -3.13 19.88
CA ALA A 286 -20.48 -1.98 20.37
C ALA A 286 -19.86 -0.64 19.94
N LEU A 287 -18.52 -0.54 19.89
CA LEU A 287 -17.82 0.65 19.38
C LEU A 287 -17.95 0.79 17.86
N VAL A 288 -17.83 -0.31 17.11
CA VAL A 288 -18.02 -0.31 15.65
C VAL A 288 -19.44 0.16 15.28
N LYS A 289 -20.46 -0.28 16.02
CA LYS A 289 -21.86 0.16 15.82
C LYS A 289 -22.02 1.68 16.00
N LYS A 290 -21.27 2.29 16.93
CA LYS A 290 -21.28 3.75 17.16
C LYS A 290 -20.60 4.55 16.04
N GLU A 291 -19.66 3.95 15.30
CA GLU A 291 -18.96 4.62 14.19
C GLU A 291 -19.73 4.57 12.85
N HIS A 292 -20.93 3.98 12.83
CA HIS A 292 -21.82 3.90 11.65
C HIS A 292 -21.08 3.58 10.34
N PRO A 293 -20.57 2.34 10.18
CA PRO A 293 -19.83 1.95 8.98
C PRO A 293 -20.72 2.07 7.73
N LYS A 294 -20.14 2.57 6.63
CA LYS A 294 -20.89 2.81 5.39
C LYS A 294 -21.11 1.54 4.58
N ASP A 295 -20.06 0.72 4.50
CA ASP A 295 -20.00 -0.51 3.71
C ASP A 295 -19.38 -1.65 4.55
N GLU A 296 -19.54 -2.90 4.11
CA GLU A 296 -18.95 -4.08 4.78
C GLU A 296 -17.42 -3.97 4.90
N LYS A 297 -16.74 -3.44 3.88
CA LYS A 297 -15.29 -3.20 3.93
C LYS A 297 -14.91 -2.15 4.98
N ASP A 298 -15.70 -1.09 5.11
CA ASP A 298 -15.51 -0.05 6.12
C ASP A 298 -15.76 -0.62 7.53
N LEU A 299 -16.76 -1.50 7.68
CA LEU A 299 -17.03 -2.22 8.92
C LEU A 299 -15.83 -3.08 9.35
N VAL A 300 -15.29 -3.90 8.45
CA VAL A 300 -14.12 -4.75 8.74
C VAL A 300 -12.90 -3.88 9.10
N GLN A 301 -12.66 -2.80 8.35
CA GLN A 301 -11.54 -1.90 8.61
C GLN A 301 -11.66 -1.18 9.95
N LYS A 302 -12.83 -0.63 10.27
CA LYS A 302 -13.10 0.01 11.58
C LYS A 302 -12.98 -0.98 12.71
N ARG A 303 -13.51 -2.20 12.54
CA ARG A 303 -13.37 -3.28 13.54
C ARG A 303 -11.91 -3.59 13.84
N ILE A 304 -11.08 -3.82 12.82
CA ILE A 304 -9.65 -4.08 12.99
C ILE A 304 -8.93 -2.91 13.68
N SER A 305 -9.23 -1.68 13.28
CA SER A 305 -8.65 -0.47 13.88
C SER A 305 -9.02 -0.33 15.37
N LEU A 306 -10.31 -0.47 15.70
CA LEU A 306 -10.81 -0.40 17.07
C LEU A 306 -10.25 -1.54 17.92
N TYR A 307 -10.08 -2.73 17.36
CA TYR A 307 -9.44 -3.87 18.01
C TYR A 307 -8.03 -3.54 18.50
N GLY A 308 -7.21 -2.96 17.62
CA GLY A 308 -5.84 -2.57 17.95
C GLY A 308 -5.78 -1.45 19.00
N ARG A 309 -6.68 -0.46 18.92
CA ARG A 309 -6.73 0.65 19.89
C ARG A 309 -7.19 0.20 21.27
N THR A 310 -8.32 -0.51 21.33
CA THR A 310 -8.92 -0.96 22.61
C THR A 310 -8.00 -1.92 23.36
N SER A 311 -7.36 -2.86 22.66
CA SER A 311 -6.38 -3.76 23.27
C SER A 311 -5.14 -3.02 23.78
N ALA A 312 -4.64 -2.03 23.03
CA ALA A 312 -3.54 -1.19 23.47
C ALA A 312 -3.89 -0.34 24.71
N ASP A 313 -5.11 0.21 24.77
CA ASP A 313 -5.59 0.99 25.92
C ASP A 313 -5.73 0.12 27.16
N ILE A 314 -6.29 -1.09 27.01
CA ILE A 314 -6.35 -2.08 28.11
C ILE A 314 -4.92 -2.36 28.60
N TRP A 315 -3.99 -2.73 27.71
CA TRP A 315 -2.61 -3.00 28.09
C TRP A 315 -1.94 -1.82 28.80
N ARG A 316 -2.17 -0.58 28.35
CA ARG A 316 -1.63 0.62 29.02
C ARG A 316 -2.21 0.80 30.42
N SER A 317 -3.51 0.56 30.58
CA SER A 317 -4.22 0.68 31.87
C SER A 317 -3.88 -0.40 32.88
N MET A 318 -3.31 -1.54 32.45
CA MET A 318 -2.90 -2.63 33.35
C MET A 318 -1.75 -2.19 34.25
N SER A 319 -1.82 -2.66 35.50
CA SER A 319 -0.75 -2.52 36.47
C SER A 319 0.49 -3.34 36.07
N ASP A 320 1.64 -2.98 36.63
CA ASP A 320 2.89 -3.71 36.37
C ASP A 320 2.82 -5.17 36.88
N LYS A 321 2.03 -5.42 37.94
CA LYS A 321 1.78 -6.78 38.45
C LYS A 321 1.06 -7.65 37.41
N GLU A 322 0.04 -7.10 36.75
CA GLU A 322 -0.69 -7.83 35.70
C GLU A 322 0.15 -8.01 34.44
N LYS A 323 0.92 -6.98 34.05
CA LYS A 323 1.87 -7.08 32.93
C LYS A 323 2.96 -8.12 33.20
N ALA A 324 3.43 -8.22 34.43
CA ALA A 324 4.46 -9.19 34.84
C ALA A 324 4.01 -10.64 34.58
N VAL A 325 2.73 -10.97 34.72
CA VAL A 325 2.20 -12.30 34.39
C VAL A 325 2.49 -12.65 32.92
N TYR A 326 2.25 -11.71 32.00
CA TYR A 326 2.51 -11.93 30.58
C TYR A 326 3.99 -11.89 30.24
N SER A 327 4.78 -11.07 30.93
CA SER A 327 6.24 -11.07 30.80
C SER A 327 6.83 -12.42 31.21
N ASN A 328 6.39 -12.99 32.33
CA ASN A 328 6.84 -14.29 32.81
C ASN A 328 6.45 -15.41 31.83
N LYS A 329 5.19 -15.42 31.35
CA LYS A 329 4.74 -16.35 30.30
C LYS A 329 5.58 -16.20 29.02
N ALA A 330 5.94 -14.99 28.62
CA ALA A 330 6.79 -14.77 27.45
C ALA A 330 8.21 -15.29 27.67
N THR A 331 8.78 -15.12 28.87
CA THR A 331 10.10 -15.67 29.20
C THR A 331 10.09 -17.20 29.24
N GLU A 332 9.05 -17.82 29.81
CA GLU A 332 8.90 -19.27 29.84
C GLU A 332 8.71 -19.85 28.44
N ALA A 333 7.80 -19.26 27.65
CA ALA A 333 7.58 -19.66 26.27
C ALA A 333 8.87 -19.53 25.45
N LYS A 334 9.64 -18.45 25.66
CA LYS A 334 10.94 -18.25 25.05
C LYS A 334 11.94 -19.32 25.49
N ALA A 335 12.04 -19.62 26.78
CA ALA A 335 12.92 -20.67 27.30
C ALA A 335 12.55 -22.06 26.76
N GLN A 336 11.26 -22.37 26.64
CA GLN A 336 10.80 -23.61 26.02
C GLN A 336 11.14 -23.67 24.53
N TRP A 337 11.00 -22.54 23.82
CA TRP A 337 11.39 -22.44 22.42
C TRP A 337 12.91 -22.57 22.25
N ASP A 338 13.70 -21.89 23.08
CA ASP A 338 15.16 -22.00 23.12
C ASP A 338 15.61 -23.41 23.55
N LYS A 339 14.88 -24.13 24.41
CA LYS A 339 15.18 -25.54 24.71
C LYS A 339 14.96 -26.45 23.49
N LYS A 340 13.86 -26.23 22.77
CA LYS A 340 13.49 -27.05 21.59
C LYS A 340 14.28 -26.69 20.33
N PHE A 341 14.70 -25.44 20.18
CA PHE A 341 15.29 -24.90 18.94
C PHE A 341 16.62 -24.14 19.17
N GLY A 342 17.05 -23.95 20.41
CA GLY A 342 18.28 -23.21 20.71
C GLY A 342 19.56 -24.01 20.51
N HIS A 343 19.51 -25.35 20.46
CA HIS A 343 20.66 -26.15 20.04
C HIS A 343 21.09 -25.80 18.61
N LEU A 344 20.12 -25.61 17.70
CA LEU A 344 20.37 -25.12 16.34
C LEU A 344 21.08 -23.76 16.33
N ILE A 345 20.82 -22.90 17.32
CA ILE A 345 21.44 -21.58 17.44
C ILE A 345 22.85 -21.67 18.06
N ALA A 346 23.07 -22.61 18.98
CA ALA A 346 24.35 -22.81 19.65
C ALA A 346 25.40 -23.43 18.71
N GLU A 347 25.05 -24.51 18.00
CA GLU A 347 25.90 -25.16 16.99
C GLU A 347 26.35 -24.15 15.91
N GLN A 348 25.47 -23.23 15.52
CA GLN A 348 25.79 -22.19 14.55
C GLN A 348 26.76 -21.12 15.06
N LYS A 349 26.75 -20.79 16.36
CA LYS A 349 27.73 -19.84 16.89
C LYS A 349 29.12 -20.43 16.87
N GLU A 350 29.24 -21.74 17.08
CA GLU A 350 30.50 -22.46 17.02
C GLU A 350 30.99 -22.61 15.58
N GLU A 351 30.11 -22.97 14.63
CA GLU A 351 30.48 -23.04 13.21
C GLU A 351 30.92 -21.68 12.64
N ILE A 352 30.23 -20.58 12.99
CA ILE A 352 30.65 -19.23 12.57
C ILE A 352 31.98 -18.85 13.22
N ALA A 353 32.16 -19.13 14.52
CA ALA A 353 33.41 -18.85 15.20
C ALA A 353 34.59 -19.65 14.60
N ALA A 354 34.35 -20.91 14.21
CA ALA A 354 35.33 -21.77 13.55
C ALA A 354 35.65 -21.32 12.11
N ALA A 355 34.68 -20.80 11.36
CA ALA A 355 34.89 -20.28 10.01
C ALA A 355 35.63 -18.93 9.96
N HIS A 356 35.73 -18.23 11.09
CA HIS A 356 36.44 -16.95 11.24
C HIS A 356 37.82 -17.08 11.91
N GLN A 357 38.22 -18.29 12.28
CA GLN A 357 39.60 -18.65 12.64
C GLN A 357 40.30 -19.24 11.42
#